data_AF-A0A1C5YT59-F1
#
_entry.id   AF-A0A1C5YT59-F1
#
_cell.length_a   1.000
_cell.length_b   1.000
_cell.length_c   1.000
_cell.angle_alpha   90.00
_cell.angle_beta   90.00
_cell.angle_gamma   90.00
#
_symmetry.space_group_name_H-M   'P 1'
#
loop_
_entity.id
_entity.type
_entity.pdbx_description
1 polymer ?
#
loop_
_entity_poly.entity_id
_entity_poly.type
_entity_poly.pdbx_seq_one_letter_code
_entity_poly.pdbx_strand_id
1 'polypeptide(L)'
;MAVYSELIKNFEKIREYVRDFYIFGFHTRESFDAKSKRTYDNEKRRIESWLSDHVHTSLEGHKKKVSVQVDSGNIFQNPLYQCYRSKTFTDNDIRLHFILMDALEDNAMSVSEIADYISANYSMVIDVQIIRIKLKEYVKEGLVSEVKSGRNILYTKTGCYADDIVSRYKGLGDMIKFFSEENPFGVVGNFIMDKLNAKNNIFVRKHAYMVHTLDDEILIDIMGAMEQKKAVLLSCVSRKNDKKHEITAVVLKIHCSVQTGRNYLIMYFAKQKRLMSVRVDSIVKVTPLDVVADYDTYYRYYEDNRRFLWGTSFGKARKYGQKEHIHMEIAVDEAKEMYVVKRLEREKRSGTVAKISNGLYSFDIDLFDANEAFPWIKTFIGRIVAFETTNEELRDKFDSDIARLYEIYGGAYE
;
A
#
# COMPACT_ATOMS: atom_id res chain seq x y z
N MET A 1 -24.28 18.27 21.44
CA MET A 1 -22.90 18.61 21.01
C MET A 1 -22.14 17.31 20.83
N ALA A 2 -21.55 17.04 19.67
CA ALA A 2 -20.74 15.83 19.48
C ALA A 2 -19.46 15.95 20.33
N VAL A 3 -19.35 15.11 21.36
CA VAL A 3 -18.15 14.95 22.17
C VAL A 3 -17.06 14.35 21.28
N TYR A 4 -15.84 14.87 21.37
CA TYR A 4 -14.70 14.36 20.63
C TYR A 4 -14.47 12.88 21.01
N SER A 5 -14.31 12.03 20.00
CA SER A 5 -13.97 10.61 20.18
C SER A 5 -12.79 10.29 19.29
N GLU A 6 -11.80 9.59 19.84
CA GLU A 6 -10.65 9.08 19.07
C GLU A 6 -11.07 7.95 18.13
N LEU A 7 -12.25 7.36 18.34
CA LEU A 7 -12.73 6.24 17.56
C LEU A 7 -13.43 6.67 16.27
N ILE A 8 -13.31 5.85 15.23
CA ILE A 8 -13.76 6.08 13.87
C ILE A 8 -14.60 4.91 13.32
N LYS A 9 -15.66 5.29 12.62
CA LYS A 9 -16.53 4.37 11.85
C LYS A 9 -16.02 4.08 10.44
N ASN A 10 -15.28 4.99 9.82
CA ASN A 10 -14.81 4.86 8.43
C ASN A 10 -13.31 5.19 8.32
N PHE A 11 -12.49 4.14 8.11
CA PHE A 11 -11.04 4.22 7.95
C PHE A 11 -10.61 5.01 6.70
N GLU A 12 -11.42 5.05 5.64
CA GLU A 12 -11.20 5.82 4.42
C GLU A 12 -10.90 7.30 4.73
N LYS A 13 -11.62 7.87 5.70
CA LYS A 13 -11.42 9.25 6.13
C LYS A 13 -10.05 9.43 6.77
N ILE A 14 -9.64 8.54 7.67
CA ILE A 14 -8.31 8.58 8.29
C ILE A 14 -7.24 8.55 7.22
N ARG A 15 -7.35 7.60 6.29
CA ARG A 15 -6.38 7.42 5.22
C ARG A 15 -6.21 8.70 4.39
N GLU A 16 -7.31 9.36 4.03
CA GLU A 16 -7.29 10.65 3.33
C GLU A 16 -6.59 11.73 4.18
N TYR A 17 -7.00 11.91 5.45
CA TYR A 17 -6.39 12.91 6.34
C TYR A 17 -4.90 12.66 6.60
N VAL A 18 -4.49 11.43 6.92
CA VAL A 18 -3.08 11.09 7.20
C VAL A 18 -2.22 11.35 5.96
N ARG A 19 -2.74 11.04 4.76
CA ARG A 19 -2.06 11.34 3.50
C ARG A 19 -1.87 12.83 3.26
N ASP A 20 -2.96 13.57 3.29
CA ASP A 20 -2.99 14.97 2.91
C ASP A 20 -2.20 15.84 3.89
N PHE A 21 -2.35 15.57 5.19
CA PHE A 21 -1.74 16.38 6.24
C PHE A 21 -0.31 15.98 6.53
N TYR A 22 -0.02 14.69 6.66
CA TYR A 22 1.19 14.26 7.33
C TYR A 22 2.24 13.68 6.39
N ILE A 23 1.83 13.12 5.25
CA ILE A 23 2.73 12.48 4.29
C ILE A 23 3.08 13.42 3.15
N PHE A 24 2.08 14.07 2.56
CA PHE A 24 2.32 14.98 1.44
C PHE A 24 2.63 16.40 1.89
N GLY A 25 2.22 16.79 3.10
CA GLY A 25 2.57 18.08 3.70
C GLY A 25 2.09 19.30 2.91
N PHE A 26 1.13 19.13 1.99
CA PHE A 26 0.68 20.19 1.10
C PHE A 26 -0.53 20.98 1.63
N HIS A 27 -1.17 20.53 2.71
CA HIS A 27 -2.40 21.16 3.17
C HIS A 27 -2.22 21.96 4.47
N THR A 28 -2.30 23.28 4.33
CA THR A 28 -2.54 24.22 5.43
C THR A 28 -4.02 24.21 5.83
N ARG A 29 -4.34 24.62 7.07
CA ARG A 29 -5.73 24.74 7.56
C ARG A 29 -6.63 25.60 6.66
N GLU A 30 -6.02 26.52 5.90
CA GLU A 30 -6.68 27.43 4.96
C GLU A 30 -6.95 26.79 3.58
N SER A 31 -6.15 25.80 3.17
CA SER A 31 -6.31 25.08 1.89
C SER A 31 -7.30 23.92 1.97
N PHE A 32 -8.00 23.77 3.09
CA PHE A 32 -8.99 22.73 3.29
C PHE A 32 -10.39 23.25 2.92
N ASP A 33 -10.73 23.15 1.63
CA ASP A 33 -12.01 23.65 1.10
C ASP A 33 -13.14 22.60 1.15
N ALA A 34 -12.83 21.35 1.51
CA ALA A 34 -13.78 20.24 1.41
C ALA A 34 -14.81 20.16 2.55
N LYS A 35 -14.49 20.65 3.77
CA LYS A 35 -15.38 20.62 4.96
C LYS A 35 -15.10 21.78 5.93
N SER A 36 -15.92 21.92 6.99
CA SER A 36 -15.74 22.95 8.01
C SER A 36 -14.41 22.85 8.76
N LYS A 37 -13.83 24.00 9.15
CA LYS A 37 -12.59 24.10 9.95
C LYS A 37 -12.63 23.30 11.26
N ARG A 38 -13.82 23.09 11.84
CA ARG A 38 -14.01 22.26 13.03
C ARG A 38 -13.77 20.77 12.77
N THR A 39 -14.15 20.29 11.59
CA THR A 39 -13.91 18.89 11.18
C THR A 39 -12.41 18.66 11.02
N TYR A 40 -11.72 19.60 10.38
CA TYR A 40 -10.27 19.61 10.29
C TYR A 40 -9.60 19.50 11.67
N ASP A 41 -9.97 20.37 12.61
CA ASP A 41 -9.31 20.41 13.92
C ASP A 41 -9.53 19.10 14.71
N ASN A 42 -10.70 18.46 14.57
CA ASN A 42 -10.99 17.17 15.20
C ASN A 42 -10.17 16.03 14.61
N GLU A 43 -10.08 15.92 13.28
CA GLU A 43 -9.31 14.87 12.62
C GLU A 43 -7.81 15.05 12.83
N LYS A 44 -7.35 16.31 12.85
CA LYS A 44 -5.98 16.65 13.22
C LYS A 44 -5.65 16.16 14.64
N ARG A 45 -6.47 16.53 15.64
CA ARG A 45 -6.27 16.12 17.05
C ARG A 45 -6.22 14.60 17.20
N ARG A 46 -7.03 13.90 16.41
CA ARG A 46 -7.09 12.44 16.42
C ARG A 46 -5.83 11.79 15.83
N ILE A 47 -5.29 12.35 14.75
CA ILE A 47 -4.02 11.86 14.21
C ILE A 47 -2.86 12.21 15.16
N GLU A 48 -2.87 13.40 15.76
CA GLU A 48 -1.90 13.79 16.80
C GLU A 48 -1.97 12.86 18.02
N SER A 49 -3.14 12.36 18.44
CA SER A 49 -3.22 11.41 19.56
C SER A 49 -2.56 10.06 19.27
N TRP A 50 -2.45 9.65 18.00
CA TRP A 50 -1.83 8.37 17.65
C TRP A 50 -0.36 8.49 17.26
N LEU A 51 0.03 9.64 16.70
CA LEU A 51 1.33 9.86 16.10
C LEU A 51 2.14 10.97 16.82
N SER A 52 1.72 11.42 18.01
CA SER A 52 2.29 12.58 18.71
C SER A 52 3.81 12.59 18.74
N ASP A 53 4.43 11.43 18.97
CA ASP A 53 5.87 11.28 19.12
C ASP A 53 6.62 11.41 17.78
N HIS A 54 5.89 11.41 16.67
CA HIS A 54 6.40 11.47 15.29
C HIS A 54 5.84 12.65 14.49
N VAL A 55 4.97 13.47 15.08
CA VAL A 55 4.39 14.66 14.46
C VAL A 55 5.27 15.87 14.74
N HIS A 56 5.79 16.48 13.69
CA HIS A 56 6.55 17.72 13.75
C HIS A 56 5.75 18.87 13.18
N THR A 57 5.78 20.03 13.85
CA THR A 57 5.18 21.26 13.36
C THR A 57 6.29 22.24 12.99
N SER A 58 6.34 22.66 11.72
CA SER A 58 7.22 23.72 11.26
C SER A 58 6.42 24.98 10.93
N LEU A 59 7.08 26.14 11.02
CA LEU A 59 6.53 27.42 10.57
C LEU A 59 7.09 27.72 9.18
N GLU A 60 6.21 27.87 8.19
CA GLU A 60 6.56 28.36 6.85
C GLU A 60 5.95 29.77 6.73
N GLY A 61 6.76 30.79 7.03
CA GLY A 61 6.28 32.17 7.23
C GLY A 61 5.32 32.28 8.43
N HIS A 62 4.10 32.80 8.21
CA HIS A 62 3.05 32.89 9.23
C HIS A 62 2.15 31.64 9.32
N LYS A 63 2.40 30.61 8.50
CA LYS A 63 1.54 29.41 8.42
C LYS A 63 2.18 28.24 9.16
N LYS A 64 1.40 27.57 10.01
CA LYS A 64 1.81 26.31 10.65
C LYS A 64 1.60 25.16 9.69
N LYS A 65 2.69 24.46 9.38
CA LYS A 65 2.72 23.22 8.60
C LYS A 65 2.98 22.07 9.55
N VAL A 66 2.17 21.02 9.44
CA VAL A 66 2.31 19.82 10.25
C VAL A 66 2.76 18.70 9.32
N SER A 67 3.75 17.92 9.72
CA SER A 67 4.27 16.79 8.93
C SER A 67 4.68 15.67 9.87
N VAL A 68 4.53 14.42 9.43
CA VAL A 68 5.09 13.27 10.16
C VAL A 68 6.54 13.12 9.73
N GLN A 69 7.46 13.33 10.68
CA GLN A 69 8.90 13.13 10.49
C GLN A 69 9.30 11.86 11.21
N VAL A 70 9.84 10.92 10.45
CA VAL A 70 10.00 9.53 10.90
C VAL A 70 11.41 9.11 10.55
N ASP A 71 12.27 9.03 11.56
CA ASP A 71 13.63 8.52 11.38
C ASP A 71 13.58 7.00 11.25
N SER A 72 13.70 6.50 10.02
CA SER A 72 13.65 5.06 9.72
C SER A 72 14.68 4.27 10.53
N GLY A 73 15.85 4.86 10.85
CA GLY A 73 16.91 4.19 11.60
C GLY A 73 16.61 4.00 13.09
N ASN A 74 15.60 4.68 13.63
CA ASN A 74 15.24 4.66 15.05
C ASN A 74 13.83 4.11 15.30
N ILE A 75 13.22 3.48 14.29
CA ILE A 75 11.84 3.02 14.35
C ILE A 75 11.76 1.52 14.13
N PHE A 76 11.39 0.85 15.22
CA PHE A 76 11.25 -0.60 15.28
C PHE A 76 9.87 -1.08 14.85
N GLN A 77 8.87 -0.20 14.86
CA GLN A 77 7.49 -0.52 14.51
C GLN A 77 6.85 0.62 13.73
N ASN A 78 6.13 0.31 12.67
CA ASN A 78 5.40 1.32 11.91
C ASN A 78 4.34 2.00 12.80
N PRO A 79 4.45 3.32 13.07
CA PRO A 79 3.51 4.02 13.95
C PRO A 79 2.09 4.12 13.34
N LEU A 80 1.97 3.99 12.01
CA LEU A 80 0.69 4.05 11.32
C LEU A 80 -0.20 2.82 11.58
N TYR A 81 0.32 1.75 12.19
CA TYR A 81 -0.53 0.64 12.64
C TYR A 81 -1.55 1.06 13.69
N GLN A 82 -1.29 2.14 14.43
CA GLN A 82 -2.25 2.68 15.40
C GLN A 82 -3.54 3.18 14.74
N CYS A 83 -3.48 3.63 13.48
CA CYS A 83 -4.67 4.05 12.75
C CYS A 83 -5.72 2.92 12.66
N TYR A 84 -5.28 1.66 12.55
CA TYR A 84 -6.16 0.50 12.44
C TYR A 84 -6.87 0.13 13.76
N ARG A 85 -6.40 0.64 14.90
CA ARG A 85 -6.98 0.38 16.23
C ARG A 85 -8.10 1.34 16.60
N SER A 86 -8.34 2.34 15.76
CA SER A 86 -9.32 3.39 16.00
C SER A 86 -10.78 2.97 15.75
N LYS A 87 -11.11 1.69 15.54
CA LYS A 87 -12.49 1.28 15.21
C LYS A 87 -13.47 1.60 16.36
N THR A 88 -14.61 2.24 16.05
CA THR A 88 -15.67 2.48 17.05
C THR A 88 -16.38 1.20 17.46
N PHE A 89 -16.61 1.04 18.76
CA PHE A 89 -17.55 0.10 19.35
C PHE A 89 -18.55 0.85 20.22
N THR A 90 -19.75 0.31 20.38
CA THR A 90 -20.69 0.82 21.40
C THR A 90 -20.41 0.17 22.75
N ASP A 91 -20.77 0.83 23.85
CA ASP A 91 -20.63 0.26 25.20
C ASP A 91 -21.34 -1.10 25.31
N ASN A 92 -22.48 -1.24 24.62
CA ASN A 92 -23.23 -2.49 24.54
C ASN A 92 -22.49 -3.58 23.77
N ASP A 93 -21.78 -3.25 22.69
CA ASP A 93 -20.96 -4.23 21.95
C ASP A 93 -19.84 -4.76 22.85
N ILE A 94 -19.17 -3.87 23.58
CA ILE A 94 -18.07 -4.23 24.49
C ILE A 94 -18.62 -5.12 25.61
N ARG A 95 -19.72 -4.71 26.25
CA ARG A 95 -20.34 -5.49 27.33
C ARG A 95 -20.80 -6.86 26.86
N LEU A 96 -21.47 -6.92 25.69
CA LEU A 96 -21.94 -8.18 25.11
C LEU A 96 -20.77 -9.10 24.76
N HIS A 97 -19.64 -8.57 24.29
CA HIS A 97 -18.44 -9.38 24.04
C HIS A 97 -18.00 -10.16 25.28
N PHE A 98 -17.80 -9.48 26.41
CA PHE A 98 -17.35 -10.14 27.64
C PHE A 98 -18.38 -11.12 28.19
N ILE A 99 -19.67 -10.75 28.17
CA ILE A 99 -20.76 -11.63 28.61
C ILE A 99 -20.83 -12.92 27.77
N LEU A 100 -20.68 -12.81 26.45
CA LEU A 100 -20.69 -13.98 25.56
C LEU A 100 -19.46 -14.87 25.78
N MET A 101 -18.29 -14.28 25.98
CA MET A 101 -17.06 -15.05 26.24
C MET A 101 -17.14 -15.78 27.58
N ASP A 102 -17.72 -15.16 28.61
CA ASP A 102 -17.98 -15.78 29.91
C ASP A 102 -18.99 -16.93 29.81
N ALA A 103 -20.14 -16.70 29.15
CA ALA A 103 -21.17 -17.73 28.98
C ALA A 103 -20.63 -18.98 28.26
N LEU A 104 -19.76 -18.78 27.28
CA LEU A 104 -19.15 -19.85 26.48
C LEU A 104 -17.86 -20.43 27.08
N GLU A 105 -17.44 -19.97 28.26
CA GLU A 105 -16.26 -20.52 28.93
C GLU A 105 -16.54 -21.98 29.31
N ASP A 106 -15.83 -22.91 28.68
CA ASP A 106 -15.97 -24.37 28.81
C ASP A 106 -17.37 -24.96 28.52
N ASN A 107 -18.29 -24.17 27.97
CA ASN A 107 -19.67 -24.57 27.69
C ASN A 107 -19.98 -24.61 26.18
N ALA A 108 -20.84 -25.54 25.78
CA ALA A 108 -21.45 -25.57 24.45
C ALA A 108 -22.94 -25.22 24.58
N MET A 109 -23.33 -24.04 24.11
CA MET A 109 -24.66 -23.49 24.38
C MET A 109 -25.37 -23.03 23.10
N SER A 110 -26.68 -23.24 23.03
CA SER A 110 -27.57 -22.65 22.04
C SER A 110 -27.85 -21.19 22.36
N VAL A 111 -28.37 -20.44 21.38
CA VAL A 111 -28.71 -19.01 21.56
C VAL A 111 -29.72 -18.80 22.69
N SER A 112 -30.67 -19.73 22.87
CA SER A 112 -31.67 -19.66 23.94
C SER A 112 -31.02 -19.87 25.31
N GLU A 113 -30.16 -20.87 25.44
CA GLU A 113 -29.44 -21.13 26.69
C GLU A 113 -28.52 -19.96 27.06
N ILE A 114 -27.90 -19.31 26.07
CA ILE A 114 -27.09 -18.10 26.30
C ILE A 114 -27.99 -16.97 26.80
N ALA A 115 -29.17 -16.76 26.20
CA ALA A 115 -30.10 -15.73 26.67
C ALA A 115 -30.55 -15.97 28.11
N ASP A 116 -30.83 -17.23 28.47
CA ASP A 116 -31.22 -17.64 29.83
C ASP A 116 -30.06 -17.44 30.81
N TYR A 117 -28.82 -17.79 30.44
CA TYR A 117 -27.60 -17.53 31.23
C TYR A 117 -27.41 -16.04 31.49
N ILE A 118 -27.59 -15.21 30.47
CA ILE A 118 -27.44 -13.75 30.58
C ILE A 118 -28.49 -13.17 31.53
N SER A 119 -29.73 -13.65 31.43
CA SER A 119 -30.82 -13.25 32.32
C SER A 119 -30.54 -13.64 33.78
N ALA A 120 -30.10 -14.87 34.00
CA ALA A 120 -29.83 -15.42 35.33
C ALA A 120 -28.61 -14.77 36.02
N ASN A 121 -27.50 -14.58 35.30
CA ASN A 121 -26.22 -14.17 35.90
C ASN A 121 -25.96 -12.66 35.86
N TYR A 122 -26.54 -11.95 34.89
CA TYR A 122 -26.32 -10.52 34.73
C TYR A 122 -27.58 -9.67 34.92
N SER A 123 -28.74 -10.28 35.21
CA SER A 123 -30.03 -9.60 35.33
C SER A 123 -30.35 -8.73 34.10
N MET A 124 -29.98 -9.21 32.92
CA MET A 124 -30.16 -8.53 31.64
C MET A 124 -31.06 -9.34 30.71
N VAL A 125 -31.99 -8.66 30.05
CA VAL A 125 -32.76 -9.25 28.96
C VAL A 125 -32.21 -8.73 27.65
N ILE A 126 -31.58 -9.62 26.88
CA ILE A 126 -31.04 -9.31 25.55
C ILE A 126 -31.84 -10.10 24.52
N ASP A 127 -32.21 -9.44 23.43
CA ASP A 127 -32.93 -10.08 22.34
C ASP A 127 -32.09 -11.22 21.72
N VAL A 128 -32.71 -12.39 21.60
CA VAL A 128 -32.11 -13.62 21.04
C VAL A 128 -31.52 -13.38 19.64
N GLN A 129 -32.14 -12.52 18.85
CA GLN A 129 -31.66 -12.18 17.50
C GLN A 129 -30.36 -11.36 17.55
N ILE A 130 -30.18 -10.47 18.54
CA ILE A 130 -28.93 -9.73 18.73
C ILE A 130 -27.80 -10.70 19.08
N ILE A 131 -28.04 -11.61 20.03
CA ILE A 131 -27.08 -12.66 20.41
C ILE A 131 -26.73 -13.52 19.18
N ARG A 132 -27.73 -13.95 18.41
CA ARG A 132 -27.52 -14.75 17.21
C ARG A 132 -26.67 -14.04 16.16
N ILE A 133 -26.95 -12.76 15.89
CA ILE A 133 -26.16 -11.97 14.93
C ILE A 133 -24.70 -11.86 15.40
N LYS A 134 -24.48 -11.59 16.68
CA LYS A 134 -23.13 -11.45 17.25
C LYS A 134 -22.37 -12.78 17.26
N LEU A 135 -23.02 -13.90 17.58
CA LEU A 135 -22.40 -15.23 17.51
C LEU A 135 -22.01 -15.59 16.08
N LYS A 136 -22.84 -15.29 15.08
CA LYS A 136 -22.49 -15.50 13.67
C LYS A 136 -21.31 -14.65 13.23
N GLU A 137 -21.20 -13.41 13.72
CA GLU A 137 -20.02 -12.56 13.52
C GLU A 137 -18.77 -13.23 14.11
N TYR A 138 -18.83 -13.71 15.36
CA TYR A 138 -17.71 -14.40 16.01
C TYR A 138 -17.33 -15.73 15.37
N VAL A 139 -18.30 -16.46 14.81
CA VAL A 139 -18.02 -17.66 13.99
C VAL A 139 -17.25 -17.29 12.74
N LYS A 140 -17.64 -16.22 12.06
CA LYS A 140 -16.92 -15.71 10.88
C LYS A 140 -15.50 -15.24 11.23
N GLU A 141 -15.32 -14.63 12.41
CA GLU A 141 -14.02 -14.16 12.90
C GLU A 141 -13.16 -15.28 13.52
N GLY A 142 -13.72 -16.48 13.73
CA GLY A 142 -13.04 -17.63 14.32
C GLY A 142 -12.91 -17.60 15.85
N LEU A 143 -13.54 -16.63 16.53
CA LEU A 143 -13.57 -16.53 18.00
C LEU A 143 -14.46 -17.60 18.64
N VAL A 144 -15.50 -18.01 17.92
CA VAL A 144 -16.47 -19.02 18.33
C VAL A 144 -16.60 -20.05 17.22
N SER A 145 -16.86 -21.30 17.57
CA SER A 145 -17.21 -22.37 16.64
C SER A 145 -18.69 -22.72 16.78
N GLU A 146 -19.30 -23.20 15.70
CA GLU A 146 -20.68 -23.69 15.72
C GLU A 146 -20.74 -25.18 15.35
N VAL A 147 -21.53 -25.94 16.10
CA VAL A 147 -21.76 -27.36 15.85
C VAL A 147 -23.26 -27.64 15.85
N LYS A 148 -23.73 -28.32 14.81
CA LYS A 148 -25.13 -28.73 14.73
C LYS A 148 -25.39 -29.92 15.66
N SER A 149 -26.28 -29.74 16.63
CA SER A 149 -26.71 -30.78 17.56
C SER A 149 -28.23 -30.98 17.46
N GLY A 150 -28.64 -31.99 16.71
CA GLY A 150 -30.05 -32.25 16.41
C GLY A 150 -30.72 -31.10 15.65
N ARG A 151 -31.72 -30.48 16.28
CA ARG A 151 -32.43 -29.29 15.73
C ARG A 151 -31.79 -27.96 16.12
N ASN A 152 -30.82 -27.98 17.04
CA ASN A 152 -30.18 -26.77 17.59
C ASN A 152 -28.77 -26.60 17.02
N ILE A 153 -28.28 -25.36 17.09
CA ILE A 153 -26.88 -25.01 16.84
C ILE A 153 -26.29 -24.65 18.20
N LEU A 154 -25.23 -25.35 18.59
CA LEU A 154 -24.45 -25.07 19.78
C LEU A 154 -23.23 -24.24 19.38
N TYR A 155 -22.93 -23.24 20.17
CA TYR A 155 -21.78 -22.38 20.03
C TYR A 155 -20.78 -22.70 21.14
N THR A 156 -19.50 -22.70 20.81
CA THR A 156 -18.41 -22.96 21.76
C THR A 156 -17.25 -22.01 21.49
N LYS A 157 -16.66 -21.45 22.54
CA LYS A 157 -15.47 -20.59 22.43
C LYS A 157 -14.31 -21.36 21.79
N THR A 158 -13.59 -20.73 20.86
CA THR A 158 -12.42 -21.35 20.24
C THR A 158 -11.22 -21.29 21.19
N GLY A 159 -10.58 -22.44 21.47
CA GLY A 159 -9.37 -22.52 22.30
C GLY A 159 -8.07 -22.19 21.55
N CYS A 160 -8.08 -21.18 20.68
CA CYS A 160 -6.93 -20.81 19.87
C CYS A 160 -6.35 -19.48 20.35
N TYR A 161 -5.29 -19.55 21.15
CA TYR A 161 -4.63 -18.36 21.70
C TYR A 161 -3.28 -18.10 21.06
N ALA A 162 -2.90 -16.82 20.94
CA ALA A 162 -1.68 -16.43 20.24
C ALA A 162 -0.41 -16.95 20.92
N ASP A 163 -0.42 -16.99 22.25
CA ASP A 163 0.64 -17.52 23.10
C ASP A 163 0.83 -19.03 22.94
N ASP A 164 -0.26 -19.80 22.80
CA ASP A 164 -0.19 -21.23 22.50
C ASP A 164 0.48 -21.49 21.14
N ILE A 165 0.14 -20.69 20.12
CA ILE A 165 0.72 -20.82 18.78
C ILE A 165 2.20 -20.45 18.81
N VAL A 166 2.56 -19.32 19.42
CA VAL A 166 3.93 -18.82 19.45
C VAL A 166 4.85 -19.69 20.31
N SER A 167 4.36 -20.25 21.42
CA SER A 167 5.12 -21.16 22.26
C SER A 167 5.37 -22.53 21.61
N ARG A 168 4.45 -22.98 20.74
CA ARG A 168 4.58 -24.27 20.03
C ARG A 168 5.75 -24.30 19.04
N TYR A 169 6.10 -23.17 18.45
CA TYR A 169 7.11 -23.10 17.39
C TYR A 169 8.25 -22.14 17.76
N LYS A 170 9.43 -22.70 18.06
CA LYS A 170 10.63 -21.91 18.34
C LYS A 170 10.94 -20.98 17.16
N GLY A 171 11.13 -19.69 17.45
CA GLY A 171 11.44 -18.66 16.45
C GLY A 171 10.22 -18.00 15.81
N LEU A 172 9.00 -18.47 16.08
CA LEU A 172 7.79 -17.85 15.53
C LEU A 172 7.60 -16.40 16.01
N GLY A 173 7.98 -16.09 17.25
CA GLY A 173 7.99 -14.72 17.77
C GLY A 173 8.91 -13.78 16.97
N ASP A 174 10.10 -14.24 16.61
CA ASP A 174 11.06 -13.46 15.81
C ASP A 174 10.59 -13.34 14.36
N MET A 175 9.99 -14.40 13.83
CA MET A 175 9.34 -14.41 12.51
C MET A 175 8.21 -13.36 12.44
N ILE A 176 7.37 -13.27 13.48
CA ILE A 176 6.32 -12.24 13.58
C ILE A 176 6.97 -10.85 13.59
N LYS A 177 8.01 -10.61 14.40
CA LYS A 177 8.71 -9.31 14.43
C LYS A 177 9.28 -8.94 13.07
N PHE A 178 9.87 -9.89 12.34
CA PHE A 178 10.42 -9.65 11.01
C PHE A 178 9.33 -9.31 9.98
N PHE A 179 8.32 -10.17 9.83
CA PHE A 179 7.29 -9.98 8.80
C PHE A 179 6.29 -8.87 9.12
N SER A 180 6.12 -8.50 10.39
CA SER A 180 5.36 -7.30 10.76
C SER A 180 5.93 -6.06 10.11
N GLU A 181 7.24 -6.02 9.91
CA GLU A 181 7.89 -4.84 9.35
C GLU A 181 8.22 -5.03 7.87
N GLU A 182 8.66 -6.22 7.43
CA GLU A 182 9.14 -6.45 6.06
C GLU A 182 8.03 -6.56 5.01
N ASN A 183 6.93 -7.25 5.33
CA ASN A 183 5.90 -7.59 4.35
C ASN A 183 4.69 -6.64 4.40
N PRO A 184 3.89 -6.58 3.31
CA PRO A 184 2.55 -5.98 3.35
C PRO A 184 1.68 -6.62 4.43
N PHE A 185 0.65 -5.90 4.89
CA PHE A 185 -0.23 -6.36 5.98
C PHE A 185 0.47 -6.58 7.33
N GLY A 186 1.61 -5.91 7.53
CA GLY A 186 2.39 -5.98 8.77
C GLY A 186 1.62 -5.64 10.05
N VAL A 187 0.50 -4.92 9.90
CA VAL A 187 -0.46 -4.65 10.98
C VAL A 187 -0.91 -5.93 11.69
N VAL A 188 -1.08 -7.05 10.98
CA VAL A 188 -1.49 -8.32 11.59
C VAL A 188 -0.48 -8.78 12.63
N GLY A 189 0.81 -8.76 12.29
CA GLY A 189 1.86 -9.14 13.22
C GLY A 189 2.01 -8.15 14.37
N ASN A 190 1.76 -6.85 14.13
CA ASN A 190 1.67 -5.85 15.19
C ASN A 190 0.54 -6.14 16.20
N PHE A 191 -0.63 -6.57 15.74
CA PHE A 191 -1.74 -6.97 16.62
C PHE A 191 -1.39 -8.24 17.44
N ILE A 192 -0.73 -9.21 16.82
CA ILE A 192 -0.27 -10.43 17.52
C ILE A 192 0.75 -10.08 18.60
N MET A 193 1.76 -9.25 18.29
CA MET A 193 2.76 -8.83 19.26
C MET A 193 2.13 -8.10 20.45
N ASP A 194 1.18 -7.20 20.21
CA ASP A 194 0.49 -6.50 21.28
C ASP A 194 -0.29 -7.44 22.19
N LYS A 195 -0.96 -8.47 21.63
CA LYS A 195 -1.65 -9.49 22.44
C LYS A 195 -0.69 -10.30 23.31
N LEU A 196 0.55 -10.48 22.85
CA LEU A 196 1.61 -11.15 23.59
C LEU A 196 2.39 -10.20 24.52
N ASN A 197 1.96 -8.94 24.64
CA ASN A 197 2.69 -7.88 25.33
C ASN A 197 4.17 -7.78 24.89
N ALA A 198 4.41 -8.02 23.60
CA ALA A 198 5.72 -8.03 22.96
C ALA A 198 5.87 -6.82 22.03
N LYS A 199 7.11 -6.46 21.72
CA LYS A 199 7.46 -5.44 20.72
C LYS A 199 8.57 -5.93 19.83
N ASN A 200 8.69 -5.35 18.64
CA ASN A 200 9.88 -5.56 17.83
C ASN A 200 11.08 -4.86 18.49
N ASN A 201 12.10 -5.63 18.79
CA ASN A 201 13.35 -5.19 19.39
C ASN A 201 14.58 -5.87 18.74
N ILE A 202 14.38 -6.50 17.58
CA ILE A 202 15.40 -7.29 16.89
C ILE A 202 15.73 -6.65 15.54
N PHE A 203 14.70 -6.26 14.78
CA PHE A 203 14.86 -5.79 13.40
C PHE A 203 14.62 -4.30 13.29
N VAL A 204 15.54 -3.62 12.60
CA VAL A 204 15.43 -2.21 12.23
C VAL A 204 15.77 -2.08 10.75
N ARG A 205 15.12 -1.13 10.08
CA ARG A 205 15.25 -0.92 8.64
C ARG A 205 15.96 0.40 8.36
N LYS A 206 16.93 0.36 7.45
CA LYS A 206 17.57 1.60 6.96
C LYS A 206 16.59 2.46 6.15
N HIS A 207 15.71 1.81 5.38
CA HIS A 207 14.73 2.46 4.50
C HIS A 207 13.34 1.88 4.77
N ALA A 208 12.53 2.58 5.58
CA ALA A 208 11.19 2.12 5.94
C ALA A 208 10.11 2.91 5.18
N TYR A 209 9.40 2.25 4.27
CA TYR A 209 8.27 2.84 3.56
C TYR A 209 6.94 2.55 4.28
N MET A 210 6.71 3.26 5.38
CA MET A 210 5.60 2.98 6.31
C MET A 210 4.21 3.30 5.77
N VAL A 211 4.13 4.22 4.81
CA VAL A 211 2.86 4.78 4.31
C VAL A 211 1.96 3.74 3.64
N HIS A 212 2.55 2.67 3.10
CA HIS A 212 1.79 1.64 2.38
C HIS A 212 0.81 0.90 3.26
N THR A 213 1.01 0.88 4.59
CA THR A 213 0.02 0.24 5.46
C THR A 213 -1.34 0.89 5.36
N LEU A 214 -1.43 2.19 5.05
CA LEU A 214 -2.70 2.88 4.88
C LEU A 214 -3.50 2.36 3.66
N ASP A 215 -2.84 1.64 2.75
CA ASP A 215 -3.44 1.01 1.57
C ASP A 215 -3.81 -0.46 1.80
N ASP A 216 -3.51 -1.05 2.97
CA ASP A 216 -3.66 -2.50 3.19
C ASP A 216 -5.11 -2.97 2.98
N GLU A 217 -6.12 -2.19 3.40
CA GLU A 217 -7.52 -2.54 3.17
C GLU A 217 -7.88 -2.60 1.67
N ILE A 218 -7.37 -1.66 0.88
CA ILE A 218 -7.55 -1.65 -0.58
C ILE A 218 -6.83 -2.81 -1.23
N LEU A 219 -5.64 -3.16 -0.73
CA LEU A 219 -4.88 -4.30 -1.22
C LEU A 219 -5.63 -5.62 -0.96
N ILE A 220 -6.29 -5.77 0.20
CA ILE A 220 -7.13 -6.95 0.50
C ILE A 220 -8.25 -7.07 -0.53
N ASP A 221 -8.98 -5.99 -0.81
CA ASP A 221 -10.08 -6.01 -1.79
C ASP A 221 -9.57 -6.33 -3.21
N ILE A 222 -8.43 -5.77 -3.61
CA ILE A 222 -7.78 -6.07 -4.90
C ILE A 222 -7.39 -7.55 -4.95
N MET A 223 -6.73 -8.06 -3.92
CA MET A 223 -6.26 -9.45 -3.86
C MET A 223 -7.42 -10.43 -3.90
N GLY A 224 -8.51 -10.15 -3.16
CA GLY A 224 -9.73 -10.96 -3.22
C GLY A 224 -10.38 -10.96 -4.61
N ALA A 225 -10.37 -9.83 -5.31
CA ALA A 225 -10.84 -9.77 -6.70
C ALA A 225 -9.92 -10.53 -7.67
N MET A 226 -8.60 -10.47 -7.48
CA MET A 226 -7.62 -11.24 -8.26
C MET A 226 -7.79 -12.74 -8.07
N GLU A 227 -7.92 -13.20 -6.82
CA GLU A 227 -8.14 -14.61 -6.48
C GLU A 227 -9.42 -15.15 -7.12
N GLN A 228 -10.50 -14.37 -7.07
CA GLN A 228 -11.79 -14.74 -7.66
C GLN A 228 -11.87 -14.45 -9.18
N LYS A 229 -10.79 -13.95 -9.80
CA LYS A 229 -10.73 -13.54 -11.22
C LYS A 229 -11.86 -12.59 -11.62
N LYS A 230 -12.22 -11.66 -10.74
CA LYS A 230 -13.30 -10.68 -10.96
C LYS A 230 -12.80 -9.40 -11.58
N ALA A 231 -13.67 -8.76 -12.36
CA ALA A 231 -13.51 -7.37 -12.70
C ALA A 231 -13.81 -6.51 -11.46
N VAL A 232 -13.33 -5.27 -11.48
CA VAL A 232 -13.59 -4.30 -10.41
C VAL A 232 -13.98 -2.94 -10.99
N LEU A 233 -14.79 -2.22 -10.24
CA LEU A 233 -14.95 -0.78 -10.38
C LEU A 233 -14.06 -0.09 -9.35
N LEU A 234 -13.02 0.60 -9.83
CA LEU A 234 -12.13 1.42 -9.01
C LEU A 234 -12.67 2.85 -8.97
N SER A 235 -12.89 3.39 -7.77
CA SER A 235 -13.10 4.82 -7.58
C SER A 235 -11.75 5.45 -7.25
N CYS A 236 -11.23 6.29 -8.14
CA CYS A 236 -9.91 6.90 -8.02
C CYS A 236 -10.01 8.42 -7.87
N VAL A 237 -9.04 9.02 -7.18
CA VAL A 237 -8.90 10.49 -7.08
C VAL A 237 -7.65 10.93 -7.81
N SER A 238 -7.81 11.87 -8.74
CA SER A 238 -6.69 12.50 -9.42
C SER A 238 -6.02 13.52 -8.50
N ARG A 239 -4.73 13.33 -8.21
CA ARG A 239 -3.96 14.25 -7.36
C ARG A 239 -3.68 15.62 -7.97
N LYS A 240 -3.88 15.79 -9.28
CA LYS A 240 -3.62 17.07 -9.94
C LYS A 240 -4.76 18.09 -9.75
N ASN A 241 -5.96 17.61 -9.46
CA ASN A 241 -7.18 18.43 -9.48
C ASN A 241 -8.30 17.90 -8.58
N ASP A 242 -8.02 16.94 -7.71
CA ASP A 242 -8.94 16.24 -6.81
C ASP A 242 -10.21 15.69 -7.46
N LYS A 243 -10.17 15.46 -8.78
CA LYS A 243 -11.31 14.91 -9.50
C LYS A 243 -11.41 13.41 -9.28
N LYS A 244 -12.58 12.99 -8.80
CA LYS A 244 -13.00 11.60 -8.75
C LYS A 244 -13.29 11.09 -10.16
N HIS A 245 -12.79 9.90 -10.46
CA HIS A 245 -13.07 9.21 -11.69
C HIS A 245 -13.17 7.71 -11.41
N GLU A 246 -13.91 7.01 -12.27
CA GLU A 246 -14.13 5.59 -12.12
C GLU A 246 -13.47 4.82 -13.26
N ILE A 247 -12.91 3.66 -12.91
CA ILE A 247 -12.22 2.77 -13.84
C ILE A 247 -12.78 1.37 -13.66
N THR A 248 -13.44 0.84 -14.69
CA THR A 248 -13.79 -0.58 -14.77
C THR A 248 -12.63 -1.34 -15.40
N ALA A 249 -12.02 -2.24 -14.65
CA ALA A 249 -10.83 -2.96 -15.10
C ALA A 249 -10.75 -4.39 -14.55
N VAL A 250 -9.93 -5.21 -15.21
CA VAL A 250 -9.54 -6.54 -14.73
C VAL A 250 -8.19 -6.40 -14.03
N VAL A 251 -8.13 -6.74 -12.75
CA VAL A 251 -6.92 -6.61 -11.92
C VAL A 251 -5.97 -7.78 -12.13
N LEU A 252 -4.70 -7.52 -12.45
CA LEU A 252 -3.77 -8.55 -12.91
C LEU A 252 -2.57 -8.76 -11.97
N LYS A 253 -1.95 -7.69 -11.51
CA LYS A 253 -0.74 -7.76 -10.67
C LYS A 253 -0.61 -6.52 -9.80
N ILE A 254 0.08 -6.68 -8.67
CA ILE A 254 0.53 -5.55 -7.85
C ILE A 254 2.05 -5.46 -8.00
N HIS A 255 2.54 -4.28 -8.37
CA HIS A 255 3.97 -3.95 -8.45
C HIS A 255 4.34 -3.05 -7.28
N CYS A 256 5.38 -3.43 -6.54
CA CYS A 256 5.90 -2.67 -5.41
C CYS A 256 7.26 -2.06 -5.79
N SER A 257 7.37 -0.72 -5.71
CA SER A 257 8.61 -0.03 -6.03
C SER A 257 9.62 -0.16 -4.90
N VAL A 258 10.74 -0.83 -5.14
CA VAL A 258 11.84 -0.93 -4.15
C VAL A 258 12.56 0.40 -3.87
N GLN A 259 12.40 1.40 -4.75
CA GLN A 259 13.05 2.72 -4.63
C GLN A 259 12.19 3.74 -3.87
N THR A 260 10.86 3.59 -3.90
CA THR A 260 9.93 4.57 -3.35
C THR A 260 8.91 3.96 -2.38
N GLY A 261 8.91 2.64 -2.25
CA GLY A 261 7.90 1.84 -1.56
C GLY A 261 6.56 1.75 -2.29
N ARG A 262 6.29 2.64 -3.25
CA ARG A 262 4.95 2.83 -3.83
C ARG A 262 4.42 1.59 -4.53
N ASN A 263 3.15 1.31 -4.26
CA ASN A 263 2.41 0.21 -4.86
C ASN A 263 1.59 0.67 -6.08
N TYR A 264 1.61 -0.15 -7.12
CA TYR A 264 0.92 0.08 -8.37
C TYR A 264 0.08 -1.15 -8.72
N LEU A 265 -1.18 -0.92 -9.03
CA LEU A 265 -2.08 -1.93 -9.56
C LEU A 265 -1.94 -1.98 -11.08
N ILE A 266 -1.47 -3.11 -11.59
CA ILE A 266 -1.44 -3.44 -13.00
C ILE A 266 -2.76 -4.09 -13.37
N MET A 267 -3.40 -3.56 -14.41
CA MET A 267 -4.75 -3.95 -14.80
C MET A 267 -4.94 -3.86 -16.31
N TYR A 268 -5.92 -4.60 -16.81
CA TYR A 268 -6.44 -4.44 -18.15
C TYR A 268 -7.67 -3.52 -18.11
N PHE A 269 -7.54 -2.35 -18.72
CA PHE A 269 -8.61 -1.36 -18.78
C PHE A 269 -9.60 -1.70 -19.90
N ALA A 270 -10.77 -2.24 -19.53
CA ALA A 270 -11.73 -2.79 -20.47
C ALA A 270 -12.21 -1.79 -21.53
N LYS A 271 -12.46 -0.53 -21.14
CA LYS A 271 -12.98 0.52 -22.04
C LYS A 271 -12.01 0.86 -23.18
N GLN A 272 -10.70 0.89 -22.90
CA GLN A 272 -9.66 1.24 -23.88
C GLN A 272 -8.90 0.03 -24.41
N LYS A 273 -9.28 -1.19 -23.98
CA LYS A 273 -8.67 -2.46 -24.38
C LYS A 273 -7.14 -2.44 -24.28
N ARG A 274 -6.63 -1.98 -23.14
CA ARG A 274 -5.19 -1.79 -22.93
C ARG A 274 -4.74 -2.10 -21.51
N LEU A 275 -3.47 -2.46 -21.37
CA LEU A 275 -2.80 -2.49 -20.07
C LEU A 275 -2.61 -1.07 -19.53
N MET A 276 -2.76 -0.95 -18.23
CA MET A 276 -2.58 0.29 -17.49
C MET A 276 -2.09 -0.03 -16.08
N SER A 277 -1.33 0.89 -15.50
CA SER A 277 -1.03 0.94 -14.08
C SER A 277 -1.76 2.11 -13.43
N VAL A 278 -2.28 1.91 -12.23
CA VAL A 278 -2.71 3.01 -11.34
C VAL A 278 -2.00 2.87 -10.00
N ARG A 279 -1.67 4.00 -9.36
CA ARG A 279 -1.09 3.94 -8.01
C ARG A 279 -2.17 3.51 -7.02
N VAL A 280 -1.85 2.56 -6.15
CA VAL A 280 -2.81 2.06 -5.15
C VAL A 280 -3.26 3.19 -4.23
N ASP A 281 -2.34 4.09 -3.88
CA ASP A 281 -2.63 5.27 -3.03
C ASP A 281 -3.54 6.34 -3.66
N SER A 282 -3.97 6.14 -4.91
CA SER A 282 -5.01 6.96 -5.57
C SER A 282 -6.38 6.27 -5.64
N ILE A 283 -6.44 4.99 -5.29
CA ILE A 283 -7.67 4.20 -5.24
C ILE A 283 -8.33 4.46 -3.89
N VAL A 284 -9.56 4.95 -3.93
CA VAL A 284 -10.35 5.24 -2.75
C VAL A 284 -11.21 4.05 -2.35
N LYS A 285 -11.77 3.35 -3.35
CA LYS A 285 -12.66 2.22 -3.16
C LYS A 285 -12.51 1.22 -4.29
N VAL A 286 -12.62 -0.06 -3.95
CA VAL A 286 -12.68 -1.18 -4.89
C VAL A 286 -14.05 -1.81 -4.74
N THR A 287 -14.80 -1.93 -5.84
CA THR A 287 -16.08 -2.65 -5.85
C THR A 287 -15.94 -3.86 -6.76
N PRO A 288 -15.95 -5.10 -6.23
CA PRO A 288 -15.94 -6.30 -7.05
C PRO A 288 -17.16 -6.35 -7.98
N LEU A 289 -16.94 -6.79 -9.21
CA LEU A 289 -17.96 -7.03 -10.23
C LEU A 289 -18.03 -8.53 -10.53
N ASP A 290 -18.45 -8.88 -11.74
CA ASP A 290 -18.58 -10.25 -12.21
C ASP A 290 -17.23 -10.93 -12.45
N VAL A 291 -17.24 -12.26 -12.42
CA VAL A 291 -16.12 -13.11 -12.78
C VAL A 291 -15.82 -12.94 -14.28
N VAL A 292 -14.55 -12.79 -14.62
CA VAL A 292 -14.09 -12.56 -16.00
C VAL A 292 -13.67 -13.90 -16.60
N ALA A 293 -14.43 -14.38 -17.60
CA ALA A 293 -14.12 -15.63 -18.29
C ALA A 293 -12.73 -15.60 -18.95
N ASP A 294 -12.37 -14.49 -19.58
CA ASP A 294 -11.09 -14.32 -20.30
C ASP A 294 -9.94 -13.80 -19.42
N TYR A 295 -10.04 -13.94 -18.08
CA TYR A 295 -9.02 -13.42 -17.16
C TYR A 295 -7.60 -13.87 -17.52
N ASP A 296 -7.44 -15.17 -17.77
CA ASP A 296 -6.12 -15.76 -18.06
C ASP A 296 -5.55 -15.26 -19.39
N THR A 297 -6.39 -14.89 -20.35
CA THR A 297 -5.98 -14.26 -21.60
C THR A 297 -5.37 -12.88 -21.33
N TYR A 298 -6.03 -12.06 -20.50
CA TYR A 298 -5.51 -10.75 -20.12
C TYR A 298 -4.23 -10.86 -19.26
N TYR A 299 -4.15 -11.86 -18.39
CA TYR A 299 -2.95 -12.11 -17.59
C TYR A 299 -1.76 -12.52 -18.47
N ARG A 300 -1.96 -13.43 -19.43
CA ARG A 300 -0.91 -13.80 -20.42
C ARG A 300 -0.48 -12.61 -21.25
N TYR A 301 -1.44 -11.80 -21.71
CA TYR A 301 -1.13 -10.58 -22.44
C TYR A 301 -0.25 -9.62 -21.60
N TYR A 302 -0.49 -9.50 -20.29
CA TYR A 302 0.41 -8.78 -19.40
C TYR A 302 1.81 -9.43 -19.31
N GLU A 303 1.89 -10.74 -19.07
CA GLU A 303 3.17 -11.45 -18.94
C GLU A 303 4.04 -11.33 -20.20
N ASP A 304 3.46 -11.41 -21.39
CA ASP A 304 4.19 -11.27 -22.66
C ASP A 304 4.80 -9.88 -22.84
N ASN A 305 4.11 -8.86 -22.31
CA ASN A 305 4.44 -7.45 -22.47
C ASN A 305 5.26 -6.87 -21.31
N ARG A 306 5.37 -7.55 -20.16
CA ARG A 306 6.08 -7.02 -18.98
C ARG A 306 7.57 -6.73 -19.23
N ARG A 307 8.17 -7.37 -20.24
CA ARG A 307 9.58 -7.17 -20.61
C ARG A 307 9.86 -5.75 -21.15
N PHE A 308 8.84 -5.04 -21.62
CA PHE A 308 8.96 -3.67 -22.14
C PHE A 308 8.69 -2.61 -21.05
N LEU A 309 8.59 -3.02 -19.78
CA LEU A 309 8.45 -2.11 -18.65
C LEU A 309 9.82 -1.79 -18.06
N TRP A 310 10.10 -0.49 -17.92
CA TRP A 310 11.20 -0.05 -17.06
C TRP A 310 10.74 0.10 -15.61
N GLY A 311 9.60 0.74 -15.39
CA GLY A 311 8.94 0.85 -14.10
C GLY A 311 7.59 0.14 -14.14
N THR A 312 6.52 0.91 -14.26
CA THR A 312 5.13 0.42 -14.23
C THR A 312 4.28 0.98 -15.38
N SER A 313 4.82 1.91 -16.18
CA SER A 313 4.09 2.60 -17.22
C SER A 313 3.96 1.76 -18.49
N PHE A 314 2.73 1.71 -19.03
CA PHE A 314 2.43 1.13 -20.35
C PHE A 314 2.30 2.21 -21.44
N GLY A 315 2.91 3.37 -21.23
CA GLY A 315 2.88 4.50 -22.15
C GLY A 315 1.54 5.25 -22.20
N LYS A 316 1.51 6.32 -22.99
CA LYS A 316 0.32 7.15 -23.21
C LYS A 316 -0.69 6.38 -24.07
N ALA A 317 -1.99 6.56 -23.80
CA ALA A 317 -3.07 5.87 -24.54
C ALA A 317 -2.99 6.06 -26.07
N ARG A 318 -2.52 7.24 -26.54
CA ARG A 318 -2.37 7.55 -27.97
C ARG A 318 -1.25 6.75 -28.66
N LYS A 319 -0.26 6.28 -27.89
CA LYS A 319 0.90 5.50 -28.36
C LYS A 319 0.85 4.06 -27.85
N TYR A 320 -0.33 3.59 -27.41
CA TYR A 320 -0.42 2.26 -26.80
C TYR A 320 -0.01 1.16 -27.78
N GLY A 321 0.87 0.26 -27.33
CA GLY A 321 1.43 -0.82 -28.15
C GLY A 321 2.64 -0.40 -29.00
N GLN A 322 2.92 0.90 -29.13
CA GLN A 322 4.18 1.36 -29.73
C GLN A 322 5.30 1.21 -28.72
N LYS A 323 6.45 0.75 -29.21
CA LYS A 323 7.68 0.66 -28.42
C LYS A 323 8.55 1.85 -28.73
N GLU A 324 9.10 2.43 -27.69
CA GLU A 324 10.08 3.49 -27.73
C GLU A 324 11.45 2.84 -27.54
N HIS A 325 12.30 2.98 -28.55
CA HIS A 325 13.66 2.45 -28.53
C HIS A 325 14.59 3.47 -27.87
N ILE A 326 15.55 2.99 -27.10
CA ILE A 326 16.69 3.76 -26.59
C ILE A 326 17.97 3.00 -26.95
N HIS A 327 18.88 3.71 -27.60
CA HIS A 327 20.26 3.32 -27.81
C HIS A 327 21.16 4.35 -27.13
N MET A 328 22.20 3.89 -26.45
CA MET A 328 23.14 4.74 -25.73
C MET A 328 24.53 4.14 -25.81
N GLU A 329 25.50 4.93 -26.26
CA GLU A 329 26.91 4.56 -26.24
C GLU A 329 27.62 5.24 -25.08
N ILE A 330 28.43 4.47 -24.35
CA ILE A 330 29.14 4.91 -23.16
C ILE A 330 30.63 4.64 -23.32
N ALA A 331 31.43 5.70 -23.18
CA ALA A 331 32.87 5.62 -23.07
C ALA A 331 33.30 5.29 -21.63
N VAL A 332 34.23 4.34 -21.48
CA VAL A 332 34.72 3.83 -20.20
C VAL A 332 36.22 3.59 -20.27
N ASP A 333 36.98 4.07 -19.28
CA ASP A 333 38.38 3.65 -19.09
C ASP A 333 38.41 2.22 -18.51
N GLU A 334 38.66 1.22 -19.34
CA GLU A 334 38.66 -0.20 -18.92
C GLU A 334 39.73 -0.54 -17.86
N ALA A 335 40.76 0.31 -17.67
CA ALA A 335 41.76 0.08 -16.63
C ALA A 335 41.27 0.53 -15.24
N LYS A 336 40.40 1.55 -15.17
CA LYS A 336 39.99 2.20 -13.91
C LYS A 336 38.50 2.11 -13.60
N GLU A 337 37.67 1.99 -14.63
CA GLU A 337 36.22 2.23 -14.57
C GLU A 337 35.37 1.01 -14.92
N MET A 338 35.93 -0.21 -14.87
CA MET A 338 35.16 -1.44 -15.12
C MET A 338 33.93 -1.63 -14.20
N TYR A 339 33.87 -0.91 -13.07
CA TYR A 339 32.66 -0.87 -12.25
C TYR A 339 31.45 -0.25 -12.97
N VAL A 340 31.67 0.62 -13.96
CA VAL A 340 30.61 1.23 -14.79
C VAL A 340 29.99 0.18 -15.70
N VAL A 341 30.80 -0.63 -16.38
CA VAL A 341 30.31 -1.74 -17.23
C VAL A 341 29.57 -2.77 -16.39
N LYS A 342 30.14 -3.16 -15.24
CA LYS A 342 29.46 -4.07 -14.29
C LYS A 342 28.12 -3.51 -13.82
N ARG A 343 28.03 -2.18 -13.62
CA ARG A 343 26.80 -1.50 -13.24
C ARG A 343 25.77 -1.50 -14.37
N LEU A 344 26.17 -1.21 -15.61
CA LEU A 344 25.31 -1.32 -16.79
C LEU A 344 24.71 -2.72 -16.89
N GLU A 345 25.56 -3.75 -16.82
CA GLU A 345 25.13 -5.15 -16.90
C GLU A 345 24.16 -5.56 -15.77
N ARG A 346 24.42 -5.10 -14.55
CA ARG A 346 23.55 -5.39 -13.39
C ARG A 346 22.21 -4.66 -13.47
N GLU A 347 22.17 -3.44 -14.00
CA GLU A 347 21.02 -2.54 -13.95
C GLU A 347 20.24 -2.45 -15.28
N LYS A 348 20.69 -3.13 -16.35
CA LYS A 348 20.10 -3.08 -17.70
C LYS A 348 18.65 -3.53 -17.82
N ARG A 349 18.11 -4.21 -16.79
CA ARG A 349 16.78 -4.85 -16.82
C ARG A 349 16.64 -5.79 -18.04
N SER A 350 15.72 -5.50 -18.94
CA SER A 350 15.49 -6.23 -20.20
C SER A 350 16.32 -5.72 -21.38
N GLY A 351 17.14 -4.69 -21.16
CA GLY A 351 18.05 -4.16 -22.16
C GLY A 351 19.26 -5.07 -22.41
N THR A 352 19.97 -4.78 -23.49
CA THR A 352 21.18 -5.47 -23.91
C THR A 352 22.36 -4.52 -23.76
N VAL A 353 23.51 -5.05 -23.34
CA VAL A 353 24.77 -4.31 -23.28
C VAL A 353 25.76 -5.07 -24.15
N ALA A 354 26.48 -4.36 -25.02
CA ALA A 354 27.49 -4.94 -25.90
C ALA A 354 28.76 -4.08 -25.92
N LYS A 355 29.92 -4.72 -26.05
CA LYS A 355 31.18 -4.01 -26.27
C LYS A 355 31.33 -3.71 -27.76
N ILE A 356 31.38 -2.44 -28.14
CA ILE A 356 31.56 -2.00 -29.54
C ILE A 356 33.04 -2.05 -29.89
N SER A 357 33.88 -1.46 -29.04
CA SER A 357 35.33 -1.42 -29.20
C SER A 357 36.01 -1.21 -27.84
N ASN A 358 37.34 -1.06 -27.80
CA ASN A 358 38.05 -0.85 -26.54
C ASN A 358 37.60 0.45 -25.87
N GLY A 359 37.04 0.32 -24.66
CA GLY A 359 36.53 1.46 -23.90
C GLY A 359 35.20 2.04 -24.41
N LEU A 360 34.48 1.34 -25.31
CA LEU A 360 33.19 1.79 -25.82
C LEU A 360 32.15 0.66 -25.77
N TYR A 361 31.01 0.94 -25.12
CA TYR A 361 29.93 0.00 -24.88
C TYR A 361 28.59 0.58 -25.34
N SER A 362 27.75 -0.23 -25.98
CA SER A 362 26.36 0.10 -26.28
C SER A 362 25.42 -0.42 -25.19
N PHE A 363 24.31 0.29 -25.02
CA PHE A 363 23.14 -0.15 -24.29
C PHE A 363 21.91 0.07 -25.16
N ASP A 364 21.10 -0.98 -25.32
CA ASP A 364 19.96 -1.02 -26.23
C ASP A 364 18.72 -1.58 -25.51
N ILE A 365 17.58 -0.90 -25.61
CA ILE A 365 16.33 -1.35 -24.98
C ILE A 365 15.08 -0.83 -25.69
N ASP A 366 14.04 -1.66 -25.73
CA ASP A 366 12.69 -1.27 -26.16
C ASP A 366 11.75 -1.18 -24.96
N LEU A 367 11.03 -0.07 -24.83
CA LEU A 367 10.15 0.21 -23.70
C LEU A 367 8.78 0.73 -24.14
N PHE A 368 7.75 0.59 -23.31
CA PHE A 368 6.48 1.30 -23.54
C PHE A 368 6.53 2.78 -23.17
N ASP A 369 7.45 3.14 -22.27
CA ASP A 369 7.64 4.52 -21.81
C ASP A 369 9.13 4.75 -21.52
N ALA A 370 9.83 5.33 -22.49
CA ALA A 370 11.26 5.60 -22.40
C ALA A 370 11.59 6.61 -21.29
N ASN A 371 10.63 7.47 -20.88
CA ASN A 371 10.85 8.43 -19.81
C ASN A 371 11.11 7.77 -18.45
N GLU A 372 10.59 6.56 -18.20
CA GLU A 372 10.84 5.84 -16.95
C GLU A 372 12.32 5.47 -16.80
N ALA A 373 13.03 5.21 -17.89
CA ALA A 373 14.46 4.90 -17.90
C ALA A 373 15.36 6.14 -17.74
N PHE A 374 14.82 7.32 -18.02
CA PHE A 374 15.60 8.55 -18.11
C PHE A 374 16.38 8.91 -16.84
N PRO A 375 15.81 8.82 -15.62
CA PRO A 375 16.59 9.09 -14.41
C PRO A 375 17.81 8.19 -14.24
N TRP A 376 17.74 6.94 -14.70
CA TRP A 376 18.87 6.01 -14.67
C TRP A 376 19.92 6.36 -15.74
N ILE A 377 19.48 6.67 -16.97
CA ILE A 377 20.35 7.14 -18.06
C ILE A 377 21.14 8.37 -17.63
N LYS A 378 20.49 9.33 -16.96
CA LYS A 378 21.15 10.54 -16.45
C LYS A 378 22.33 10.27 -15.52
N THR A 379 22.35 9.13 -14.82
CA THR A 379 23.47 8.78 -13.93
C THR A 379 24.76 8.43 -14.66
N PHE A 380 24.71 8.31 -16.00
CA PHE A 380 25.87 8.09 -16.86
C PHE A 380 26.28 9.35 -17.64
N ILE A 381 25.61 10.49 -17.44
CA ILE A 381 26.00 11.77 -18.05
C ILE A 381 27.48 12.05 -17.74
N GLY A 382 28.19 12.53 -18.77
CA GLY A 382 29.65 12.69 -18.77
C GLY A 382 30.42 11.49 -19.32
N ARG A 383 29.75 10.33 -19.50
CA ARG A 383 30.31 9.16 -20.22
C ARG A 383 29.53 8.80 -21.47
N ILE A 384 28.32 9.31 -21.61
CA ILE A 384 27.49 9.10 -22.80
C ILE A 384 28.13 9.86 -23.97
N VAL A 385 28.51 9.14 -25.02
CA VAL A 385 29.08 9.71 -26.25
C VAL A 385 28.06 9.81 -27.37
N ALA A 386 27.10 8.89 -27.39
CA ALA A 386 25.95 8.95 -28.27
C ALA A 386 24.70 8.54 -27.48
N PHE A 387 23.62 9.26 -27.70
CA PHE A 387 22.29 8.89 -27.22
C PHE A 387 21.39 8.85 -28.45
N GLU A 388 20.51 7.86 -28.55
CA GLU A 388 19.50 7.73 -29.59
C GLU A 388 18.18 7.22 -29.04
N THR A 389 17.08 7.82 -29.48
CA THR A 389 15.75 7.38 -29.08
C THR A 389 14.71 7.69 -30.13
N THR A 390 13.71 6.82 -30.26
CA THR A 390 12.53 7.08 -31.10
C THR A 390 11.51 8.00 -30.44
N ASN A 391 11.76 8.43 -29.18
CA ASN A 391 10.93 9.40 -28.47
C ASN A 391 11.51 10.81 -28.58
N GLU A 392 10.98 11.60 -29.52
CA GLU A 392 11.41 13.00 -29.76
C GLU A 392 11.31 13.88 -28.51
N GLU A 393 10.25 13.76 -27.70
CA GLU A 393 10.11 14.53 -26.45
C GLU A 393 11.25 14.22 -25.47
N LEU A 394 11.72 12.97 -25.44
CA LEU A 394 12.83 12.54 -24.58
C LEU A 394 14.18 13.01 -25.12
N ARG A 395 14.35 12.98 -26.45
CA ARG A 395 15.51 13.50 -27.16
C ARG A 395 15.72 14.98 -26.83
N ASP A 396 14.70 15.80 -27.10
CA ASP A 396 14.75 17.26 -26.88
C ASP A 396 15.07 17.59 -25.42
N LYS A 397 14.51 16.79 -24.49
CA LYS A 397 14.77 16.94 -23.06
C LYS A 397 16.21 16.60 -22.69
N PHE A 398 16.78 15.54 -23.27
CA PHE A 398 18.18 15.20 -23.06
C PHE A 398 19.09 16.31 -23.56
N ASP A 399 18.89 16.77 -24.79
CA ASP A 399 19.72 17.81 -25.40
C ASP A 399 19.61 19.13 -24.61
N SER A 400 18.39 19.50 -24.18
CA SER A 400 18.16 20.66 -23.32
C SER A 400 18.83 20.54 -21.94
N ASP A 401 18.77 19.36 -21.31
CA ASP A 401 19.42 19.12 -20.01
C ASP A 401 20.95 19.23 -20.13
N ILE A 402 21.54 18.76 -21.24
CA ILE A 402 22.98 18.87 -21.50
C ILE A 402 23.37 20.33 -21.79
N ALA A 403 22.65 21.04 -22.67
CA ALA A 403 22.91 22.45 -22.95
C ALA A 403 22.88 23.30 -21.66
N ARG A 404 21.87 23.07 -20.81
CA ARG A 404 21.76 23.74 -19.50
C ARG A 404 22.90 23.38 -18.55
N LEU A 405 23.39 22.14 -18.59
CA LEU A 405 24.57 21.75 -17.82
C LEU A 405 25.78 22.58 -18.25
N TYR A 406 26.04 22.70 -19.56
CA TYR A 406 27.14 23.52 -20.07
C TYR A 406 27.01 24.99 -19.65
N GLU A 407 25.82 25.58 -19.76
CA GLU A 407 25.56 26.96 -19.31
C GLU A 407 25.91 27.17 -17.83
N ILE A 408 25.49 26.25 -16.96
CA ILE A 408 25.76 26.34 -15.51
C ILE A 408 27.26 26.30 -15.20
N TYR A 409 28.03 25.53 -15.98
CA TYR A 409 29.47 25.38 -15.80
C TYR A 409 30.31 26.31 -16.69
N GLY A 410 29.68 27.26 -17.39
CA GLY A 410 30.37 28.30 -18.18
C GLY A 410 30.92 27.83 -19.52
N GLY A 411 30.46 26.70 -20.05
CA GLY A 411 30.79 26.20 -21.38
C GLY A 411 29.75 26.59 -22.44
N ALA A 412 30.16 26.61 -23.71
CA ALA A 412 29.24 26.63 -24.84
C ALA A 412 28.90 25.18 -25.25
N TYR A 413 27.63 24.90 -25.54
CA TYR A 413 27.22 23.65 -26.17
C TYR A 413 27.46 23.78 -27.68
N GLU A 414 28.46 23.07 -28.21
CA GLU A 414 28.72 22.98 -29.66
C GLU A 414 28.09 21.74 -30.27
#